data_AF-A0AAV1FUK6-F1
#
_entry.id   AF-A0AAV1FUK6-F1
#
_cell.length_a   1.000
_cell.length_b   1.000
_cell.length_c   1.000
_cell.angle_alpha   90.00
_cell.angle_beta   90.00
_cell.angle_gamma   90.00
#
_symmetry.space_group_name_H-M   'P 1'
#
loop_
_entity.id
_entity.type
_entity.pdbx_description
1 polymer ?
#
loop_
_entity_poly.entity_id
_entity_poly.type
_entity_poly.pdbx_seq_one_letter_code
_entity_poly.pdbx_strand_id
1 'polypeptide(L)'
;MSRFTDIEFLHNFWMTKRIFAYICEQLSPTLVRQNTNFRHPVPVNKHVGTGLYWLATGTCLLTVANLFGIAKSTVCIILHEFCCEVRQVLLPEYIKMPKGDDLHEVIMGFRQKWGFSYVRRGN
;
A
#
# COMPACT_ATOMS: atom_id res chain seq x y z
N MET A 1 4.79 -12.31 11.31
CA MET A 1 5.61 -11.11 11.01
C MET A 1 6.54 -10.70 12.16
N SER A 2 6.53 -11.37 13.32
CA SER A 2 7.50 -11.13 14.41
C SER A 2 8.91 -11.67 14.14
N ARG A 3 9.14 -12.34 13.01
CA ARG A 3 10.44 -12.95 12.65
C ARG A 3 11.49 -11.95 12.15
N PHE A 4 11.07 -10.77 11.69
CA PHE A 4 12.00 -9.75 11.22
C PHE A 4 12.46 -8.88 12.39
N THR A 5 13.75 -8.57 12.43
CA THR A 5 14.30 -7.48 13.24
C THR A 5 13.73 -6.13 12.76
N ASP A 6 13.85 -5.08 13.57
CA ASP A 6 13.33 -3.77 13.17
C ASP A 6 14.04 -3.20 11.94
N ILE A 7 15.34 -3.52 11.77
CA ILE A 7 16.15 -3.12 10.62
C ILE A 7 15.67 -3.85 9.36
N GLU A 8 15.49 -5.17 9.44
CA GLU A 8 14.95 -5.94 8.32
C GLU A 8 13.54 -5.50 7.96
N PHE A 9 12.72 -5.17 8.96
CA PHE A 9 11.37 -4.68 8.72
C PHE A 9 11.39 -3.34 7.97
N LEU A 10 12.25 -2.41 8.40
CA LEU A 10 12.46 -1.14 7.71
C LEU A 10 13.00 -1.33 6.29
N HIS A 11 13.96 -2.23 6.08
CA HIS A 11 14.52 -2.49 4.75
C HIS A 11 13.48 -3.09 3.79
N ASN A 12 12.63 -4.01 4.26
CA ASN A 12 11.67 -4.71 3.41
C ASN A 12 10.36 -3.95 3.19
N PHE A 13 9.90 -3.18 4.19
CA PHE A 13 8.61 -2.50 4.15
C PHE A 13 8.72 -0.97 4.10
N TRP A 14 9.93 -0.42 4.23
CA TRP A 14 10.22 1.02 4.28
C TRP A 14 9.46 1.77 5.38
N MET A 15 9.08 1.05 6.43
CA MET A 15 8.38 1.60 7.59
C MET A 15 8.78 0.88 8.87
N THR A 16 8.49 1.49 10.01
CA THR A 16 8.69 0.84 11.31
C THR A 16 7.54 -0.13 11.62
N LYS A 17 7.78 -1.12 12.49
CA LYS A 17 6.73 -2.02 12.98
C LYS A 17 5.56 -1.28 13.64
N ARG A 18 5.82 -0.13 14.25
CA ARG A 18 4.79 0.73 14.84
C ARG A 18 3.82 1.27 13.78
N ILE A 19 4.35 1.83 12.69
CA ILE A 19 3.53 2.33 11.57
C ILE A 19 2.76 1.18 10.93
N PHE A 20 3.39 0.02 10.78
CA PHE A 20 2.72 -1.17 10.27
C PHE A 20 1.54 -1.59 11.15
N ALA A 21 1.72 -1.66 12.48
CA ALA A 21 0.65 -1.98 13.42
C ALA A 21 -0.50 -0.97 13.33
N TYR A 22 -0.16 0.33 13.24
CA TYR A 22 -1.15 1.39 13.03
C TYR A 22 -1.96 1.18 11.72
N ILE A 23 -1.30 0.86 10.60
CA ILE A 23 -2.00 0.57 9.34
C ILE A 23 -2.92 -0.65 9.49
N CYS A 24 -2.46 -1.70 10.19
CA CYS A 24 -3.29 -2.86 10.48
C CYS A 24 -4.53 -2.48 11.30
N GLU A 25 -4.40 -1.62 12.31
CA GLU A 25 -5.53 -1.15 13.12
C GLU A 25 -6.53 -0.34 12.28
N GLN A 26 -6.05 0.58 11.43
CA GLN A 26 -6.92 1.39 10.58
C GLN A 26 -7.68 0.57 9.53
N LEU A 27 -7.05 -0.47 8.98
CA LEU A 27 -7.65 -1.31 7.94
C LEU A 27 -8.40 -2.54 8.51
N SER A 28 -8.24 -2.85 9.80
CA SER A 28 -8.89 -4.00 10.43
C SER A 28 -10.43 -3.97 10.32
N PRO A 29 -11.12 -2.85 10.59
CA PRO A 29 -12.59 -2.82 10.55
C PRO A 29 -13.19 -3.20 9.19
N THR A 30 -12.51 -2.83 8.10
CA THR A 30 -13.00 -3.12 6.74
C THR A 30 -12.50 -4.46 6.21
N LEU A 31 -11.25 -4.83 6.48
CA LEU A 31 -10.69 -6.13 6.07
C LEU A 31 -11.28 -7.32 6.85
N VAL A 32 -11.64 -7.14 8.12
CA VAL A 32 -12.34 -8.18 8.90
C VAL A 32 -13.72 -8.48 8.29
N ARG A 33 -14.41 -7.45 7.79
CA ARG A 33 -15.75 -7.58 7.18
C ARG A 33 -15.72 -8.27 5.80
N GLN A 34 -14.59 -8.20 5.09
CA GLN A 34 -14.42 -8.76 3.75
C GLN A 34 -13.90 -10.19 3.70
N ASN A 35 -13.62 -10.84 4.85
CA ASN A 35 -13.26 -12.25 4.85
C ASN A 35 -14.38 -13.09 4.20
N THR A 36 -14.16 -13.49 2.95
CA THR A 36 -15.10 -14.30 2.18
C THR A 36 -14.99 -15.77 2.61
N ASN A 37 -16.13 -16.46 2.61
CA ASN A 37 -16.38 -17.78 3.23
C ASN A 37 -15.54 -18.98 2.74
N PHE A 38 -14.43 -18.81 2.02
CA PHE A 38 -13.64 -19.93 1.49
C PHE A 38 -12.24 -20.02 2.13
N ARG A 39 -12.12 -20.97 3.07
CA ARG A 39 -10.92 -21.38 3.83
C ARG A 39 -10.54 -20.42 4.97
N HIS A 40 -9.75 -20.90 5.95
CA HIS A 40 -9.39 -20.12 7.14
C HIS A 40 -8.99 -18.68 6.78
N PRO A 41 -9.67 -17.67 7.36
CA PRO A 41 -9.48 -16.29 6.97
C PRO A 41 -8.01 -15.89 7.12
N VAL A 42 -7.45 -15.30 6.06
CA VAL A 42 -6.08 -14.77 6.11
C VAL A 42 -6.06 -13.67 7.17
N PRO A 43 -5.19 -13.77 8.19
CA PRO A 43 -5.19 -12.78 9.27
C PRO A 43 -4.86 -11.40 8.69
N VAL A 44 -5.50 -10.35 9.21
CA VAL A 44 -5.35 -8.96 8.74
C VAL A 44 -3.88 -8.57 8.59
N ASN A 45 -3.03 -8.93 9.56
CA ASN A 45 -1.59 -8.67 9.50
C ASN A 45 -0.92 -9.28 8.25
N LYS A 46 -1.32 -10.48 7.84
CA LYS A 46 -0.76 -11.14 6.66
C LYS A 46 -1.33 -10.52 5.38
N HIS A 47 -2.59 -10.10 5.39
CA HIS A 47 -3.23 -9.36 4.30
C HIS A 47 -2.51 -8.02 4.04
N VAL A 48 -2.41 -7.18 5.08
CA VAL A 48 -1.73 -5.88 5.06
C VAL A 48 -0.24 -6.04 4.73
N GLY A 49 0.42 -7.04 5.31
CA GLY A 49 1.82 -7.36 5.00
C GLY A 49 2.05 -7.68 3.54
N THR A 50 1.18 -8.48 2.93
CA THR A 50 1.27 -8.84 1.51
C THR A 50 1.13 -7.61 0.62
N GLY A 51 0.12 -6.78 0.91
CA GLY A 51 -0.14 -5.51 0.22
C GLY A 51 1.02 -4.54 0.28
N LEU A 52 1.49 -4.24 1.49
CA LEU A 52 2.58 -3.29 1.70
C LEU A 52 3.90 -3.77 1.12
N TYR A 53 4.23 -5.05 1.26
CA TYR A 53 5.46 -5.59 0.68
C TYR A 53 5.46 -5.47 -0.84
N TRP A 54 4.32 -5.77 -1.48
CA TRP A 54 4.19 -5.62 -2.92
C TRP A 54 4.29 -4.16 -3.36
N LEU A 55 3.65 -3.22 -2.66
CA LEU A 55 3.76 -1.78 -2.94
C LEU A 55 5.17 -1.23 -2.74
N ALA A 56 5.88 -1.66 -1.70
CA ALA A 56 7.23 -1.19 -1.40
C ALA A 56 8.27 -1.72 -2.40
N THR A 57 8.12 -2.98 -2.84
CA THR A 57 9.15 -3.66 -3.64
C THR A 57 8.85 -3.73 -5.14
N GLY A 58 7.58 -3.62 -5.54
CA GLY A 58 7.14 -3.77 -6.93
C GLY A 58 7.43 -5.16 -7.52
N THR A 59 7.60 -6.19 -6.69
CA THR A 59 8.03 -7.53 -7.13
C THR A 59 6.91 -8.33 -7.79
N CYS A 60 7.28 -9.39 -8.52
CA CYS A 60 6.32 -10.29 -9.15
C CYS A 60 5.40 -10.95 -8.11
N LEU A 61 4.12 -11.11 -8.46
CA LEU A 61 3.11 -11.75 -7.61
C LEU A 61 3.50 -13.17 -7.18
N LEU A 62 4.25 -13.90 -8.03
CA LEU A 62 4.75 -15.23 -7.67
C LEU A 62 5.77 -15.17 -6.53
N THR A 63 6.65 -14.16 -6.54
CA THR A 63 7.63 -13.93 -5.46
C THR A 63 6.93 -13.62 -4.15
N VAL A 64 5.91 -12.76 -4.19
CA VAL A 64 5.09 -12.42 -3.03
C VAL A 64 4.31 -13.64 -2.52
N ALA A 65 3.70 -14.41 -3.41
CA ALA A 65 2.99 -15.66 -3.10
C ALA A 65 3.89 -16.67 -2.36
N ASN A 66 5.11 -16.87 -2.86
CA ASN A 66 6.08 -17.76 -2.24
C ASN A 66 6.54 -17.24 -0.87
N LEU A 67 6.83 -15.94 -0.76
CA LEU A 67 7.29 -15.32 0.48
C LEU A 67 6.25 -15.43 1.61
N PHE A 68 4.99 -15.18 1.28
CA PHE A 68 3.90 -15.22 2.26
C PHE A 68 3.27 -16.62 2.39
N GLY A 69 3.64 -17.59 1.55
CA GLY A 69 3.03 -18.92 1.54
C GLY A 69 1.52 -18.86 1.26
N ILE A 70 1.14 -18.06 0.25
CA ILE A 70 -0.24 -17.86 -0.20
C ILE A 70 -0.30 -18.24 -1.68
N ALA A 71 -1.38 -18.87 -2.13
CA ALA A 71 -1.55 -19.15 -3.55
C ALA A 71 -1.56 -17.84 -4.37
N LYS A 72 -0.94 -17.84 -5.55
CA LYS A 72 -0.83 -16.64 -6.41
C LYS A 72 -2.18 -15.99 -6.69
N SER A 73 -3.22 -16.79 -6.97
CA SER A 73 -4.58 -16.29 -7.19
C SER A 73 -5.14 -15.54 -5.97
N THR A 74 -4.91 -16.08 -4.78
CA THR A 74 -5.31 -15.45 -3.52
C THR A 74 -4.52 -14.17 -3.27
N VAL A 75 -3.22 -14.11 -3.60
CA VAL A 75 -2.44 -12.86 -3.53
C VAL A 75 -3.05 -11.78 -4.43
N CYS A 76 -3.46 -12.11 -5.66
CA CYS A 76 -4.13 -11.14 -6.53
C CYS A 76 -5.39 -10.53 -5.88
N ILE A 77 -6.21 -11.37 -5.25
CA ILE A 77 -7.43 -10.95 -4.55
C ILE A 77 -7.06 -10.05 -3.37
N ILE A 78 -6.13 -10.49 -2.52
CA ILE A 78 -5.64 -9.74 -1.36
C ILE A 78 -5.12 -8.35 -1.76
N LEU A 79 -4.33 -8.27 -2.84
CA LEU A 79 -3.80 -6.99 -3.30
C LEU A 79 -4.89 -6.05 -3.79
N HIS A 80 -5.89 -6.59 -4.50
CA HIS A 80 -7.03 -5.80 -4.97
C HIS A 80 -7.86 -5.27 -3.80
N GLU A 81 -8.23 -6.13 -2.86
CA GLU A 81 -8.96 -5.77 -1.63
C GLU A 81 -8.16 -4.74 -0.82
N PHE A 82 -6.88 -5.01 -0.58
CA PHE A 82 -6.00 -4.11 0.16
C PHE A 82 -5.92 -2.72 -0.47
N CYS A 83 -5.69 -2.63 -1.79
CA CYS A 83 -5.62 -1.36 -2.50
C CYS A 83 -6.97 -0.60 -2.48
N CYS A 84 -8.10 -1.30 -2.51
CA CYS A 84 -9.41 -0.69 -2.33
C CYS A 84 -9.57 -0.11 -0.92
N GLU A 85 -9.19 -0.85 0.12
CA GLU A 85 -9.32 -0.40 1.50
C GLU A 85 -8.40 0.77 1.84
N VAL A 86 -7.12 0.69 1.43
CA VAL A 86 -6.18 1.81 1.57
C VAL A 86 -6.72 3.07 0.88
N ARG A 87 -7.36 2.90 -0.28
CA ARG A 87 -7.95 4.02 -1.01
C ARG A 87 -9.16 4.65 -0.33
N GLN A 88 -9.97 3.86 0.36
CA GLN A 88 -11.14 4.36 1.06
C GLN A 88 -10.79 4.98 2.41
N VAL A 89 -9.85 4.38 3.15
CA VAL A 89 -9.54 4.76 4.52
C VAL A 89 -8.38 5.76 4.60
N LEU A 90 -7.24 5.43 3.99
CA LEU A 90 -5.98 6.18 4.21
C LEU A 90 -5.77 7.30 3.19
N LEU A 91 -6.13 7.09 1.92
CA LEU A 91 -5.92 8.08 0.86
C LEU A 91 -6.56 9.45 1.18
N PRO A 92 -7.81 9.55 1.67
CA PRO A 92 -8.42 10.84 1.99
C PRO A 92 -7.75 11.58 3.16
N GLU A 93 -7.17 10.83 4.10
CA GLU A 93 -6.51 11.39 5.29
C GLU A 93 -5.12 11.95 4.94
N TYR A 94 -4.36 11.23 4.11
CA TYR A 94 -2.93 11.52 3.87
C TYR A 94 -2.62 12.12 2.50
N ILE A 95 -3.48 11.94 1.50
CA ILE A 95 -3.23 12.39 0.13
C ILE A 95 -4.30 13.42 -0.26
N LYS A 96 -3.88 14.68 -0.26
CA LYS A 96 -4.68 15.78 -0.83
C LYS A 96 -4.25 16.00 -2.27
N MET A 97 -5.19 15.87 -3.21
CA MET A 97 -4.94 16.35 -4.56
C MET A 97 -4.97 17.88 -4.56
N PRO A 98 -3.88 18.56 -4.97
CA PRO A 98 -3.87 20.00 -5.07
C PRO A 98 -4.83 20.45 -6.18
N LYS A 99 -5.56 21.54 -5.95
CA LYS A 99 -6.56 22.11 -6.87
C LYS A 99 -6.27 23.59 -7.09
N GLY A 100 -6.59 24.11 -8.27
CA GLY A 100 -6.44 25.53 -8.57
C GLY A 100 -5.00 26.01 -8.43
N ASP A 101 -4.79 27.06 -7.65
CA ASP A 101 -3.48 27.71 -7.48
C ASP A 101 -2.47 26.81 -6.75
N ASP A 102 -2.92 25.97 -5.81
CA ASP A 102 -2.07 24.97 -5.13
C ASP A 102 -1.42 23.99 -6.13
N LEU A 103 -2.14 23.64 -7.21
CA LEU A 103 -1.61 22.75 -8.23
C LEU A 103 -0.48 23.43 -9.00
N HIS A 104 -0.61 24.74 -9.26
CA HIS A 104 0.42 25.51 -9.94
C HIS A 104 1.70 25.59 -9.11
N GLU A 105 1.58 25.86 -7.81
CA GLU A 105 2.71 25.87 -6.89
C GLU A 105 3.38 24.50 -6.78
N VAL A 106 2.62 23.41 -6.66
CA VAL A 106 3.16 22.05 -6.64
C VAL A 106 3.90 21.74 -7.95
N ILE A 107 3.32 22.06 -9.11
CA ILE A 107 3.97 21.86 -10.41
C ILE A 107 5.26 22.68 -10.54
N MET A 108 5.24 23.95 -10.09
CA MET A 108 6.44 24.79 -10.11
C MET A 108 7.52 24.25 -9.18
N GLY A 109 7.15 23.80 -7.97
CA GLY A 109 8.07 23.17 -7.03
C GLY A 109 8.72 21.90 -7.59
N PHE A 110 7.94 21.05 -8.27
CA PHE A 110 8.49 19.88 -8.97
C PHE A 110 9.40 20.27 -10.13
N ARG A 111 9.05 21.29 -10.93
CA ARG A 111 9.91 21.83 -12.01
C ARG A 111 11.25 22.33 -11.50
N GLN A 112 11.23 23.14 -10.44
CA GLN A 112 12.43 23.76 -9.90
C GLN A 112 13.36 22.73 -9.24
N LYS A 113 12.78 21.74 -8.56
CA LYS A 113 13.55 20.75 -7.80
C LYS A 113 14.04 19.57 -8.65
N TRP A 114 13.28 19.17 -9.67
CA TRP A 114 13.54 17.93 -10.42
C TRP A 114 13.59 18.10 -11.94
N GLY A 115 13.43 19.32 -12.47
CA GLY A 115 13.55 19.61 -13.91
C GLY A 115 12.42 19.08 -14.79
N PHE A 116 11.35 18.52 -14.23
CA PHE A 116 10.25 17.94 -14.99
C PHE A 116 9.34 19.02 -15.61
N SER A 117 9.42 19.20 -16.94
CA SER A 117 8.51 20.08 -17.68
C SER A 117 7.13 19.44 -17.85
N TYR A 118 6.11 20.00 -17.20
CA TYR A 118 4.69 19.66 -17.44
C TYR A 118 4.32 19.93 -18.91
N VAL A 119 4.06 18.87 -19.68
CA VAL A 119 3.52 18.96 -21.04
C VAL A 119 2.00 19.02 -20.93
N ARG A 120 1.41 20.17 -21.25
CA ARG A 120 -0.03 20.28 -21.51
C ARG A 120 -0.31 19.43 -22.75
N ARG A 121 -0.93 18.27 -22.60
CA ARG A 121 -1.54 17.58 -23.74
C ARG A 121 -2.75 18.43 -24.14
N GLY A 122 -2.59 19.20 -25.22
CA GLY A 122 -3.63 20.01 -25.81
C GLY A 122 -4.77 19.15 -26.36
N ASN A 123 -5.94 19.78 -26.40
CA ASN A 123 -7.25 19.31 -26.83
C ASN A 123 -7.24 18.51 -28.13
#